data_AF-A0A931XQY4-F1
#
_entry.id   AF-A0A931XQY4-F1
#
_cell.length_a   1.000
_cell.length_b   1.000
_cell.length_c   1.000
_cell.angle_alpha   90.00
_cell.angle_beta   90.00
_cell.angle_gamma   90.00
#
_symmetry.space_group_name_H-M   'P 1'
#
loop_
_entity.id
_entity.type
_entity.pdbx_description
1 polymer ?
#
loop_
_entity_poly.entity_id
_entity_poly.type
_entity_poly.pdbx_seq_one_letter_code
_entity_poly.pdbx_strand_id
1 'polypeptide(L)' 'MAQPLRQANNTETLQEDVWIPSVCRVCSNCCGIRVHRRNGVIVKIEGDPENPHNSGKVCAKGMANIMSLYDPAR' A
#
# COMPACT_ATOMS: atom_id res chain seq x y z
N MET A 1 -3.70 23.23 15.84
CA MET A 1 -4.46 22.63 14.72
C MET A 1 -4.05 21.17 14.60
N ALA A 2 -4.67 20.33 15.43
CA ALA A 2 -4.33 18.94 15.67
C ALA A 2 -4.94 18.05 14.59
N GLN A 3 -4.13 17.24 13.91
CA GLN A 3 -4.64 16.10 13.16
C GLN A 3 -4.77 14.94 14.15
N PRO A 4 -5.99 14.45 14.44
CA PRO A 4 -6.16 13.32 15.34
C PRO A 4 -5.55 12.09 14.69
N LEU A 5 -4.65 11.43 15.42
CA LEU A 5 -4.18 10.08 15.14
C LEU A 5 -5.41 9.18 15.00
N ARG A 6 -5.73 8.78 13.77
CA ARG A 6 -6.83 7.84 13.47
C ARG A 6 -6.37 6.43 13.80
N GLN A 7 -6.19 6.17 15.10
CA GLN A 7 -6.11 4.82 15.65
C GLN A 7 -7.54 4.26 15.68
N ALA A 8 -7.81 3.35 14.76
CA ALA A 8 -8.98 2.49 14.81
C ALA A 8 -8.55 1.19 15.49
N ASN A 9 -8.92 1.09 16.76
CA ASN A 9 -8.75 -0.09 17.58
C ASN A 9 -9.99 -0.95 17.32
N ASN A 10 -9.82 -2.17 16.80
CA ASN A 10 -10.79 -3.24 16.96
C ASN A 10 -10.04 -4.56 17.00
N THR A 11 -9.91 -5.09 18.21
CA THR A 11 -9.49 -6.46 18.47
C THR A 11 -10.72 -7.33 18.28
N GLU A 12 -10.85 -8.01 17.14
CA GLU A 12 -11.68 -9.22 16.98
C GLU A 12 -11.41 -9.83 15.59
N THR A 13 -11.29 -11.16 15.54
CA THR A 13 -10.87 -11.97 14.38
C THR A 13 -11.77 -11.81 13.15
N LEU A 14 -11.45 -10.85 12.30
CA LEU A 14 -11.97 -10.71 10.94
C LEU A 14 -10.76 -10.75 10.01
N GLN A 15 -10.83 -11.52 8.93
CA GLN A 15 -9.80 -11.45 7.90
C GLN A 15 -9.84 -10.05 7.30
N GLU A 16 -9.02 -9.14 7.81
CA GLU A 16 -9.13 -7.71 7.50
C GLU A 16 -8.50 -7.46 6.12
N ASP A 17 -9.27 -7.71 5.05
CA ASP A 17 -8.88 -7.45 3.67
C ASP A 17 -9.23 -6.01 3.27
N VAL A 18 -8.25 -5.12 3.38
CA VAL A 18 -8.43 -3.69 3.07
C VAL A 18 -7.44 -3.27 1.99
N TRP A 19 -7.96 -2.54 1.01
CA TRP A 19 -7.15 -1.81 0.04
C TRP A 19 -6.89 -0.40 0.53
N ILE A 20 -5.61 -0.06 0.72
CA ILE A 20 -5.18 1.25 1.19
C ILE A 20 -4.53 1.99 0.02
N PRO A 21 -5.03 3.17 -0.39
CA PRO A 21 -4.38 3.98 -1.40
C PRO A 21 -3.06 4.54 -0.86
N SER A 22 -2.02 4.50 -1.68
CA SER A 22 -0.65 4.90 -1.35
C SER A 22 0.09 5.36 -2.61
N VAL A 23 1.36 5.75 -2.46
CA VAL A 23 2.19 6.24 -3.57
C VAL A 23 3.51 5.49 -3.60
N CYS A 24 3.86 4.95 -4.76
CA CYS A 24 5.13 4.28 -5.01
C CYS A 24 6.26 5.31 -5.06
N ARG A 25 7.27 5.19 -4.19
CA ARG A 25 8.44 6.08 -4.13
C ARG A 25 9.74 5.42 -4.58
N VAL A 26 9.65 4.35 -5.39
CA VAL A 26 10.84 3.64 -5.90
C VAL A 26 11.57 4.47 -6.97
N CYS A 27 10.85 5.28 -7.73
CA CYS A 27 11.40 6.20 -8.71
C CYS A 27 10.73 7.58 -8.57
N SER A 28 11.26 8.56 -9.30
CA SER A 28 10.75 9.93 -9.35
C SER A 28 9.36 10.07 -9.98
N ASN A 29 8.79 8.99 -10.55
CA ASN A 29 7.46 9.02 -11.17
C ASN A 29 6.31 9.00 -10.16
N CYS A 30 6.54 8.63 -8.90
CA CYS A 30 5.54 8.69 -7.84
C CYS A 30 4.16 8.08 -8.22
N CYS A 31 4.15 6.86 -8.75
CA CYS A 31 2.91 6.23 -9.23
C CYS A 31 1.89 5.99 -8.09
N GLY A 32 0.61 6.25 -8.33
CA GLY A 32 -0.46 5.92 -7.39
C GLY A 32 -0.68 4.41 -7.32
N ILE A 33 -0.56 3.84 -6.13
CA ILE A 33 -0.69 2.41 -5.90
C ILE A 33 -1.74 2.16 -4.82
N ARG A 34 -2.32 0.98 -4.81
CA ARG A 34 -3.14 0.49 -3.72
C ARG A 34 -2.49 -0.74 -3.13
N VAL A 35 -2.41 -0.76 -1.80
CA VAL A 35 -1.76 -1.83 -1.04
C VAL A 35 -2.85 -2.68 -0.42
N HIS A 36 -2.82 -3.97 -0.71
CA HIS A 36 -3.70 -4.94 -0.09
C HIS A 36 -3.11 -5.38 1.24
N ARG A 37 -3.77 -5.03 2.33
CA ARG A 37 -3.46 -5.50 3.67
C ARG A 37 -4.44 -6.62 4.03
N ARG A 38 -3.92 -7.77 4.48
CA ARG A 38 -4.69 -8.85 5.12
C ARG A 38 -4.13 -9.13 6.49
N ASN A 39 -4.96 -9.12 7.53
CA ASN A 39 -4.56 -9.48 8.89
C ASN A 39 -3.34 -8.66 9.38
N GLY A 40 -3.28 -7.37 9.03
CA GLY A 40 -2.15 -6.50 9.35
C GLY A 40 -0.90 -6.69 8.47
N VAL A 41 -0.85 -7.71 7.61
CA VAL A 41 0.27 -8.01 6.72
C VAL A 41 -0.04 -7.49 5.31
N ILE A 42 0.93 -6.84 4.67
CA ILE A 42 0.80 -6.42 3.28
C ILE A 42 1.04 -7.64 2.38
N VAL A 43 0.04 -8.03 1.58
CA VAL A 43 0.10 -9.23 0.74
C VAL A 43 0.31 -8.91 -0.74
N LYS A 44 -0.12 -7.73 -1.18
CA LYS A 44 -0.06 -7.34 -2.59
C LYS A 44 0.01 -5.84 -2.77
N ILE A 45 0.68 -5.41 -3.83
CA ILE A 45 0.68 -4.03 -4.31
C ILE A 45 0.14 -4.05 -5.74
N GLU A 46 -0.85 -3.21 -6.02
CA GLU A 46 -1.39 -3.00 -7.38
C GLU A 46 -1.40 -1.50 -7.71
N GLY A 47 -1.47 -1.16 -8.99
CA GLY A 47 -1.71 0.22 -9.39
C GLY A 47 -3.15 0.61 -9.07
N ASP A 48 -3.35 1.86 -8.65
CA ASP A 48 -4.68 2.39 -8.38
C ASP A 48 -5.33 2.87 -9.70
N PRO A 49 -6.44 2.26 -10.16
CA PRO A 49 -7.14 2.70 -11.37
C PRO A 49 -7.79 4.09 -11.22
N GLU A 50 -8.09 4.52 -9.99
CA GLU A 50 -8.71 5.83 -9.73
C GLU A 50 -7.69 6.98 -9.82
N ASN A 51 -6.40 6.66 -9.72
CA ASN A 51 -5.37 7.69 -9.76
C ASN A 51 -5.11 8.18 -11.20
N PRO A 52 -5.34 9.46 -11.52
CA PRO A 52 -5.29 9.97 -12.89
C PRO A 52 -3.88 9.95 -13.49
N HIS A 53 -2.84 9.92 -12.64
CA HIS A 53 -1.45 9.95 -13.09
C HIS A 53 -1.03 8.65 -13.78
N ASN A 54 -1.56 7.50 -13.35
CA ASN A 54 -1.12 6.21 -13.87
C ASN A 54 -2.26 5.27 -14.27
N SER A 55 -3.51 5.59 -13.95
CA SER A 55 -4.70 4.82 -14.36
C SER A 55 -4.54 3.32 -14.10
N GLY A 56 -4.00 2.95 -12.93
CA GLY A 56 -3.78 1.57 -12.53
C GLY A 56 -2.50 0.93 -13.07
N LYS A 57 -1.70 1.63 -13.88
CA LYS A 57 -0.44 1.11 -14.41
C LYS A 57 0.69 1.29 -13.40
N VAL A 58 1.37 0.21 -13.07
CA VAL A 58 2.54 0.20 -12.20
C VAL A 58 3.62 -0.69 -12.83
N CYS A 59 4.88 -0.27 -12.74
CA CYS A 59 5.99 -1.06 -13.27
C CYS A 59 6.34 -2.24 -12.34
N ALA A 60 7.09 -3.20 -12.86
CA ALA A 60 7.54 -4.36 -12.08
C ALA A 60 8.28 -3.98 -10.79
N LYS A 61 9.05 -2.88 -10.81
CA LYS A 61 9.77 -2.36 -9.62
C LYS A 61 8.80 -1.93 -8.50
N GLY A 62 7.69 -1.27 -8.86
CA GLY A 62 6.68 -0.85 -7.90
C GLY A 62 5.92 -2.03 -7.30
N MET A 63 5.59 -3.03 -8.13
CA MET A 63 4.95 -4.27 -7.66
C MET A 63 5.87 -5.10 -6.75
N ALA A 64 7.17 -5.17 -7.09
CA ALA A 64 8.16 -5.90 -6.32
C ALA A 64 8.61 -5.20 -5.04
N ASN A 65 8.20 -3.95 -4.81
CA ASN A 65 8.60 -3.18 -3.62
C ASN A 65 8.11 -3.82 -2.30
N ILE A 66 7.10 -4.68 -2.36
CA ILE A 66 6.68 -5.51 -1.23
C ILE A 66 7.83 -6.35 -0.67
N MET A 67 8.77 -6.81 -1.49
CA MET A 67 9.91 -7.61 -1.03
C MET A 67 10.85 -6.77 -0.17
N SER A 68 11.03 -5.49 -0.50
CA SER A 68 11.80 -4.55 0.30
C SER A 68 11.16 -4.27 1.66
N LEU A 69 9.87 -4.59 1.87
CA LEU A 69 9.21 -4.52 3.17
C LEU A 69 9.61 -5.66 4.11
N TYR A 70 9.81 -6.84 3.55
CA TYR A 70 10.09 -8.07 4.30
C TYR A 70 11.56 -8.46 4.27
N ASP A 71 12.43 -7.62 3.70
CA ASP A 71 13.87 -7.86 3.72
C ASP A 71 14.40 -7.76 5.16
N PRO A 72 15.04 -8.82 5.69
CA PRO A 72 15.54 -8.84 7.07
C PRO A 72 16.80 -7.98 7.28
N ALA A 73 17.49 -7.58 6.21
CA ALA A 73 18.71 -6.77 6.23
C ALA A 73 18.46 -5.31 5.83
N ARG A 74 17.20 -4.86 5.92
CA ARG A 74 16.74 -3.50 5.60
C ARG A 74 17.52 -2.39 6.30
#